data_AF-A0A4P0A7M8-F1
#
_entry.id   AF-A0A4P0A7M8-F1
#
_cell.length_a   1.000
_cell.length_b   1.000
_cell.length_c   1.000
_cell.angle_alpha   90.00
_cell.angle_beta   90.00
_cell.angle_gamma   90.00
#
_symmetry.space_group_name_H-M   'P 1'
#
loop_
_entity.id
_entity.type
_entity.pdbx_description
1 polymer ?
#
loop_
_entity_poly.entity_id
_entity_poly.type
_entity_poly.pdbx_seq_one_letter_code
_entity_poly.pdbx_strand_id
1 'polypeptide(L)'
;MDKKLIGLDLTHIADGGLQEKLDKELEKVFDNILDLNTDAKAKRKVTITLTMSANEERTVVDTAMEVKSKFAPQNGVATTILIGRDFDTGQVHANELKSTVPGQMYFDENGEILTDIGQPVAEIEQQAETKSDIIDFNKKKVGN
;
A
#
# COMPACT_ATOMS: atom_id res chain seq x y z
N MET A 1 24.15 -20.99 -43.80
CA MET A 1 23.76 -21.06 -42.38
C MET A 1 25.03 -20.90 -41.57
N ASP A 2 25.16 -19.80 -40.85
CA ASP A 2 26.36 -19.51 -40.06
C ASP A 2 26.48 -20.53 -38.92
N LYS A 3 27.63 -21.20 -38.87
CA LYS A 3 27.93 -22.18 -37.81
C LYS A 3 28.18 -21.40 -36.52
N LYS A 4 27.26 -21.48 -35.56
CA LYS A 4 27.47 -20.93 -34.21
C LYS A 4 28.71 -21.59 -33.60
N LEU A 5 29.71 -20.77 -33.26
CA LEU A 5 30.95 -21.21 -32.60
C LEU A 5 30.71 -21.56 -31.12
N ILE A 6 29.64 -21.01 -30.53
CA ILE A 6 29.20 -21.28 -29.16
C ILE A 6 27.87 -22.03 -29.24
N GLY A 7 27.89 -23.31 -28.86
CA GLY A 7 26.73 -24.22 -28.91
C GLY A 7 25.81 -24.15 -27.68
N LEU A 8 25.81 -23.03 -26.95
CA LEU A 8 24.99 -22.87 -25.76
C LEU A 8 23.62 -22.30 -26.17
N ASP A 9 22.58 -23.13 -26.10
CA ASP A 9 21.20 -22.70 -26.40
C ASP A 9 20.42 -22.45 -25.11
N LEU A 10 19.87 -21.24 -24.97
CA LEU A 10 19.17 -20.79 -23.76
C LEU A 10 17.99 -21.68 -23.39
N THR A 11 17.31 -22.25 -24.38
CA THR A 11 16.16 -23.17 -24.21
C THR A 11 16.56 -24.53 -23.66
N HIS A 12 17.81 -24.95 -23.89
CA HIS A 12 18.33 -26.27 -23.54
C HIS A 12 19.34 -26.23 -22.38
N ILE A 13 19.68 -25.06 -21.85
CA ILE A 13 20.55 -24.98 -20.68
C ILE A 13 19.86 -25.61 -19.46
N ALA A 14 20.62 -26.45 -18.74
CA ALA A 14 20.16 -27.17 -17.56
C ALA A 14 18.87 -27.99 -17.83
N ASP A 15 18.85 -28.69 -18.97
CA ASP A 15 17.72 -29.53 -19.43
C ASP A 15 16.39 -28.78 -19.54
N GLY A 16 16.45 -27.49 -19.88
CA GLY A 16 15.27 -26.63 -19.98
C GLY A 16 14.80 -26.05 -18.64
N GLY A 17 15.52 -26.28 -17.54
CA GLY A 17 15.20 -25.72 -16.23
C GLY A 17 15.20 -24.18 -16.20
N LEU A 18 16.01 -23.53 -17.06
CA LEU A 18 15.94 -22.07 -17.22
C LEU A 18 14.62 -21.63 -17.86
N GLN A 19 14.19 -22.34 -18.91
CA GLN A 19 12.97 -22.05 -19.63
C GLN A 19 11.76 -22.15 -18.69
N GLU A 20 11.68 -23.21 -17.89
CA GLU A 20 10.57 -23.38 -16.93
C GLU A 20 10.52 -22.24 -15.89
N LYS A 21 11.68 -21.80 -15.37
CA LYS A 21 11.73 -20.66 -14.44
C LYS A 21 11.32 -19.36 -15.12
N LEU A 22 11.73 -19.15 -16.37
CA LEU A 22 11.35 -17.98 -17.14
C LEU A 22 9.83 -17.97 -17.41
N ASP A 23 9.26 -19.10 -17.81
CA ASP A 23 7.83 -19.22 -18.11
C ASP A 23 6.99 -18.89 -16.87
N LYS A 24 7.35 -19.43 -15.69
CA LYS A 24 6.67 -19.12 -14.42
C LYS A 24 6.76 -17.64 -14.04
N GLU A 25 7.89 -17.00 -14.27
CA GLU A 25 8.05 -15.58 -13.97
C GLU A 25 7.31 -14.69 -14.98
N LEU A 26 7.24 -15.11 -16.26
CA LEU A 26 6.45 -14.44 -17.28
C LEU A 26 4.96 -14.54 -16.98
N GLU A 27 4.46 -15.70 -16.55
CA GLU A 27 3.06 -15.89 -16.12
C GLU A 27 2.68 -14.88 -15.04
N LYS A 28 3.47 -14.75 -13.98
CA LYS A 28 3.25 -13.75 -12.92
C LYS A 28 3.28 -12.31 -13.44
N VAL A 29 4.17 -12.01 -14.39
CA VAL A 29 4.24 -10.67 -14.99
C VAL A 29 2.97 -10.40 -15.80
N PHE A 30 2.46 -11.37 -16.54
CA PHE A 30 1.20 -11.23 -17.29
C PHE A 30 -0.01 -11.11 -16.35
N ASP A 31 -0.08 -11.89 -15.28
CA ASP A 31 -1.12 -11.75 -14.26
C ASP A 31 -1.10 -10.35 -13.64
N ASN A 32 0.10 -9.83 -13.34
CA ASN A 32 0.26 -8.46 -12.84
C ASN A 32 -0.06 -7.39 -13.89
N ILE A 33 -0.06 -7.70 -15.19
CA ILE A 33 -0.53 -6.77 -16.25
C ILE A 33 -2.05 -6.79 -16.34
N LEU A 34 -2.66 -7.96 -16.15
CA LEU A 34 -4.11 -8.15 -16.22
C LEU A 34 -4.84 -7.68 -14.94
N ASP A 35 -4.11 -7.49 -13.83
CA ASP A 35 -4.67 -6.95 -12.59
C ASP A 35 -5.06 -5.45 -12.73
N LEU A 36 -6.36 -5.17 -12.67
CA LEU A 36 -6.94 -3.82 -12.71
C LEU A 36 -6.50 -2.93 -11.53
N ASN A 37 -6.02 -3.53 -10.44
CA ASN A 37 -5.53 -2.79 -9.28
C ASN A 37 -4.07 -2.34 -9.45
N THR A 38 -3.45 -2.52 -10.62
CA THR A 38 -2.09 -2.06 -10.91
C THR A 38 -2.08 -1.04 -12.05
N ASP A 39 -1.05 -0.19 -12.11
CA ASP A 39 -0.91 0.74 -13.23
C ASP A 39 -0.61 -0.02 -14.54
N ALA A 40 -1.50 0.12 -15.52
CA ALA A 40 -1.38 -0.46 -16.85
C ALA A 40 -0.12 0.00 -17.59
N LYS A 41 0.35 1.24 -17.37
CA LYS A 41 1.55 1.79 -18.05
C LYS A 41 2.84 1.54 -17.28
N ALA A 42 2.78 0.96 -16.08
CA ALA A 42 3.97 0.69 -15.30
C ALA A 42 4.89 -0.33 -15.99
N LYS A 43 6.20 -0.02 -15.98
CA LYS A 43 7.22 -0.86 -16.60
C LYS A 43 7.51 -2.07 -15.70
N ARG A 44 7.23 -3.26 -16.21
CA ARG A 44 7.60 -4.55 -15.60
C ARG A 44 8.91 -5.03 -16.21
N LYS A 45 9.75 -5.72 -15.44
CA LYS A 45 11.06 -6.21 -15.91
C LYS A 45 11.25 -7.66 -15.50
N VAL A 46 11.84 -8.46 -16.37
CA VAL A 46 12.36 -9.79 -16.04
C VAL A 46 13.86 -9.76 -16.30
N THR A 47 14.64 -10.17 -15.32
CA THR A 47 16.10 -10.21 -15.37
C THR A 47 16.56 -11.63 -15.18
N ILE A 48 17.34 -12.14 -16.13
CA ILE A 48 18.03 -13.42 -16.02
C ILE A 48 19.49 -13.13 -15.65
N THR A 49 19.95 -13.70 -14.54
CA THR A 49 21.33 -13.57 -14.05
C THR A 49 22.02 -14.90 -14.17
N LEU A 50 23.12 -14.93 -14.94
CA LEU A 50 24.02 -16.07 -15.06
C LEU A 50 25.29 -15.74 -14.29
N THR A 51 25.59 -16.53 -13.28
CA THR A 51 26.82 -16.42 -12.48
C THR A 51 27.71 -17.58 -12.86
N MET A 52 28.89 -17.28 -13.38
CA MET A 52 29.84 -18.29 -13.87
C MET A 52 31.11 -18.27 -13.03
N SER A 53 31.57 -19.43 -12.59
CA SER A 53 32.86 -19.62 -11.92
C SER A 53 33.63 -20.76 -12.59
N ALA A 54 34.88 -20.50 -12.95
CA ALA A 54 35.74 -21.51 -13.57
C ALA A 54 36.61 -22.22 -12.53
N ASN A 55 37.00 -23.46 -12.84
CA ASN A 55 38.06 -24.15 -12.10
C ASN A 55 39.45 -23.53 -12.39
N GLU A 56 40.47 -23.90 -11.61
CA GLU A 56 41.84 -23.36 -11.74
C GLU A 56 42.43 -23.60 -13.14
N GLU A 57 42.12 -24.75 -13.74
CA GLU A 57 42.55 -25.12 -15.09
C GLU A 57 41.77 -24.40 -16.21
N ARG A 58 40.70 -23.68 -15.87
CA ARG A 58 39.78 -22.98 -16.79
C ARG A 58 39.17 -23.87 -17.88
N THR A 59 39.04 -25.16 -17.57
CA THR A 59 38.49 -26.20 -18.45
C THR A 59 37.01 -26.46 -18.15
N VAL A 60 36.58 -26.20 -16.92
CA VAL A 60 35.20 -26.41 -16.45
C VAL A 60 34.68 -25.09 -15.90
N VAL A 61 33.44 -24.75 -16.28
CA VAL A 61 32.76 -23.55 -15.82
C VAL A 61 31.44 -23.94 -15.16
N ASP A 62 31.36 -23.75 -13.86
CA ASP A 62 30.11 -23.86 -13.12
C ASP A 62 29.26 -22.64 -13.43
N THR A 63 28.01 -22.87 -13.83
CA THR A 63 27.07 -21.80 -14.18
C THR A 63 25.83 -21.92 -13.32
N ALA A 64 25.61 -20.92 -12.46
CA ALA A 64 24.37 -20.76 -11.71
C ALA A 64 23.44 -19.78 -12.43
N MET A 65 22.14 -20.07 -12.42
CA MET A 65 21.13 -19.28 -13.13
C MET A 65 20.00 -18.86 -12.19
N GLU A 66 19.69 -17.57 -12.19
CA GLU A 66 18.60 -16.98 -11.43
C GLU A 66 17.71 -16.14 -12.33
N VAL A 67 16.40 -16.20 -12.14
CA VAL A 67 15.41 -15.38 -12.84
C VAL A 67 14.66 -14.56 -11.80
N LYS A 68 14.68 -13.23 -11.95
CA LYS A 68 13.98 -12.29 -11.06
C LYS A 68 13.07 -11.39 -11.86
N SER A 69 11.85 -11.19 -11.37
CA SER A 69 10.88 -10.27 -11.94
C SER A 69 10.68 -9.03 -11.06
N LYS A 70 10.35 -7.91 -11.69
CA LYS A 70 9.91 -6.67 -11.04
C LYS A 70 8.54 -6.31 -11.58
N PHE A 71 7.55 -6.32 -10.68
CA PHE A 71 6.15 -6.06 -10.96
C PHE A 71 5.81 -4.57 -10.84
N ALA A 72 4.65 -4.20 -11.39
CA ALA A 72 4.03 -2.92 -11.09
C ALA A 72 3.49 -2.94 -9.64
N PRO A 73 3.68 -1.88 -8.86
CA PRO A 73 3.05 -1.77 -7.55
C PRO A 73 1.53 -1.71 -7.72
N GLN A 74 0.81 -2.21 -6.72
CA GLN A 74 -0.63 -1.98 -6.64
C GLN A 74 -0.92 -0.49 -6.46
N ASN A 75 -2.03 -0.06 -7.02
CA ASN A 75 -2.55 1.29 -6.87
C ASN A 75 -2.72 1.58 -5.39
N GLY A 76 -2.09 2.64 -4.91
CA GLY A 76 -2.18 3.05 -3.51
C GLY A 76 -3.62 3.44 -3.18
N VAL A 77 -4.16 2.88 -2.10
CA VAL A 77 -5.42 3.36 -1.51
C VAL A 77 -5.07 4.61 -0.69
N ALA A 78 -5.49 5.77 -1.18
CA ALA A 78 -5.32 7.03 -0.45
C ALA A 78 -6.44 7.18 0.57
N THR A 79 -6.07 7.28 1.84
CA THR A 79 -6.98 7.71 2.92
C THR A 79 -6.42 8.96 3.57
N THR A 80 -7.31 9.84 4.04
CA THR A 80 -6.94 11.07 4.75
C THR A 80 -7.06 10.79 6.24
N ILE A 81 -5.99 11.02 6.99
CA ILE A 81 -5.95 10.77 8.44
C ILE A 81 -5.96 12.13 9.15
N LEU A 82 -6.95 12.35 10.01
CA LEU A 82 -7.02 13.46 10.95
C LEU A 82 -6.06 13.19 12.12
N ILE A 83 -5.06 14.04 12.29
CA ILE A 83 -4.09 13.95 13.38
C ILE A 83 -4.29 15.12 14.36
N GLY A 84 -4.26 14.83 15.65
CA GLY A 84 -4.36 15.80 16.73
C GLY A 84 -3.42 15.43 17.87
N ARG A 85 -3.00 16.44 18.65
CA ARG A 85 -2.29 16.23 19.91
C ARG A 85 -3.20 16.69 21.03
N ASP A 86 -3.45 15.80 21.99
CA ASP A 86 -4.19 16.14 23.19
C ASP A 86 -3.37 17.13 24.03
N PHE A 87 -3.97 18.27 24.38
CA PHE A 87 -3.29 19.36 25.08
C PHE A 87 -2.97 19.01 26.54
N ASP A 88 -3.72 18.09 27.15
CA ASP A 88 -3.59 17.73 28.57
C ASP A 88 -2.61 16.58 28.78
N THR A 89 -2.61 15.60 27.87
CA THR A 89 -1.78 14.38 27.98
C THR A 89 -0.54 14.40 27.08
N GLY A 90 -0.49 15.30 26.10
CA GLY A 90 0.58 15.39 25.11
C GLY A 90 0.63 14.23 24.10
N GLN A 91 -0.33 13.31 24.18
CA GLN A 91 -0.40 12.11 23.35
C GLN A 91 -0.95 12.44 21.96
N VAL A 92 -0.43 11.76 20.95
CA VAL A 92 -0.85 11.92 19.56
C VAL A 92 -2.04 10.99 19.30
N HIS A 93 -3.15 11.56 18.85
CA HIS A 93 -4.32 10.84 18.39
C HIS A 93 -4.46 10.99 16.88
N ALA A 94 -4.80 9.89 16.20
CA ALA A 94 -4.99 9.87 14.75
C ALA A 94 -6.23 9.04 14.42
N ASN A 95 -7.16 9.60 13.65
CA ASN A 95 -8.37 8.93 13.17
C ASN A 95 -8.52 9.14 11.66
N GLU A 96 -9.10 8.19 10.95
CA GLU A 96 -9.45 8.39 9.54
C GLU A 96 -10.50 9.51 9.42
N LEU A 97 -10.22 10.50 8.57
CA LEU A 97 -11.14 11.59 8.29
C LEU A 97 -12.22 11.07 7.33
N LYS A 98 -13.46 10.96 7.84
CA LYS A 98 -14.61 10.52 7.04
C LYS A 98 -15.46 11.68 6.52
N SER A 99 -15.29 12.87 7.10
CA SER A 99 -15.88 14.11 6.59
C SER A 99 -14.96 14.83 5.60
N THR A 100 -15.52 15.60 4.67
CA THR A 100 -14.73 16.39 3.70
C THR A 100 -13.87 17.46 4.37
N VAL A 101 -14.24 17.91 5.58
CA VAL A 101 -13.54 18.96 6.33
C VAL A 101 -13.36 18.54 7.80
N PRO A 102 -12.16 18.70 8.37
CA PRO A 102 -11.93 18.51 9.81
C PRO A 102 -12.90 19.34 10.67
N GLY A 103 -13.50 18.71 11.69
CA GLY A 103 -14.48 19.33 12.58
C GLY A 103 -15.89 19.53 11.99
N GLN A 104 -16.14 19.11 10.75
CA GLN A 104 -17.47 19.19 10.13
C GLN A 104 -18.23 17.88 10.31
N MET A 105 -19.42 17.95 10.93
CA MET A 105 -20.37 16.84 10.96
C MET A 105 -20.93 16.58 9.56
N TYR A 106 -21.20 15.32 9.24
CA TYR A 106 -21.79 14.91 7.98
C TYR A 106 -22.95 13.96 8.19
N PHE A 107 -23.85 13.89 7.21
CA PHE A 107 -24.92 12.89 7.17
C PHE A 107 -24.39 11.64 6.48
N ASP A 108 -24.57 10.48 7.11
CA ASP A 108 -24.32 9.21 6.47
C ASP A 108 -25.46 8.82 5.50
N GLU A 109 -25.30 7.72 4.77
CA GLU A 109 -26.31 7.23 3.82
C GLU A 109 -27.63 6.82 4.50
N ASN A 110 -27.62 6.60 5.82
CA ASN A 110 -28.78 6.24 6.63
C ASN A 110 -29.49 7.47 7.24
N GLY A 111 -28.96 8.68 7.00
CA GLY A 111 -29.50 9.93 7.53
C GLY A 111 -29.07 10.24 8.97
N GLU A 112 -28.10 9.52 9.52
CA GLU A 112 -27.54 9.77 10.84
C GLU A 112 -26.47 10.87 10.80
N ILE A 113 -26.46 11.73 11.81
CA ILE A 113 -25.45 12.79 11.93
C ILE A 113 -24.23 12.19 12.62
N LEU A 114 -23.12 12.14 11.88
CA LEU A 114 -21.83 11.64 12.35
C LEU A 114 -20.84 12.80 12.46
N THR A 115 -19.91 12.69 13.42
CA THR A 115 -18.75 13.59 13.52
C THR A 115 -17.78 13.39 12.36
N ASP A 116 -16.78 14.27 12.26
CA ASP A 116 -15.74 14.20 11.25
C ASP A 116 -14.91 12.91 11.25
N ILE A 117 -14.93 12.18 12.37
CA ILE A 117 -14.30 10.86 12.56
C ILE A 117 -15.29 9.68 12.51
N GLY A 118 -16.58 9.94 12.20
CA GLY A 118 -17.61 8.91 12.01
C GLY A 118 -18.25 8.39 13.29
N GLN A 119 -18.21 9.14 14.40
CA GLN A 119 -18.93 8.79 15.63
C GLN A 119 -20.34 9.40 15.63
N PRO A 120 -21.38 8.69 16.10
CA PRO A 120 -22.72 9.25 16.20
C PRO A 120 -22.77 10.45 17.15
N VAL A 121 -23.31 11.57 16.68
CA VAL A 121 -23.41 12.81 17.48
C VAL A 121 -24.32 12.62 18.69
N ALA A 122 -25.40 11.83 18.55
CA ALA A 122 -26.34 11.55 19.63
C ALA A 122 -25.69 10.91 20.87
N GLU A 123 -24.64 10.09 20.69
CA GLU A 123 -23.92 9.44 21.79
C GLU A 123 -22.99 10.42 22.51
N ILE A 124 -22.38 11.36 21.77
CA ILE A 124 -21.49 12.39 22.32
C ILE A 124 -22.29 13.44 23.10
N GLU A 125 -23.46 13.84 22.59
CA GLU A 125 -24.33 14.79 23.28
C GLU A 125 -24.88 14.23 24.60
N GLN A 126 -25.26 12.95 24.63
CA GLN A 126 -25.67 12.27 25.88
C GLN A 126 -24.53 12.18 26.91
N GLN A 127 -23.29 11.98 26.46
CA GLN A 127 -22.12 12.01 27.35
C GLN A 127 -21.78 13.44 27.82
N ALA A 128 -22.01 14.45 26.98
CA ALA A 128 -21.82 15.86 27.33
C ALA A 128 -22.86 16.36 28.35
N GLU A 129 -24.11 15.90 28.27
CA GLU A 129 -25.17 16.24 29.24
C GLU A 129 -24.86 15.78 30.68
N THR A 130 -24.07 14.72 30.86
CA THR A 130 -23.60 14.30 32.19
C THR A 130 -22.51 15.19 32.80
N LYS A 131 -21.87 16.09 32.02
CA LYS A 131 -20.94 17.12 32.53
C LYS A 131 -21.62 18.50 32.51
N SER A 132 -22.39 18.77 33.55
CA SER A 132 -23.14 20.02 33.71
C SER A 132 -22.24 21.24 34.02
N ASP A 133 -21.67 21.87 33.00
CA ASP A 133 -21.12 23.24 33.07
C ASP A 133 -22.06 24.25 32.41
N ILE A 134 -23.34 24.22 32.80
CA ILE A 134 -24.32 25.22 32.36
C ILE A 134 -24.07 26.51 33.18
N ILE A 135 -23.46 27.51 32.55
CA ILE A 135 -23.33 28.85 33.15
C ILE A 135 -24.66 29.59 33.03
N ASP A 136 -25.32 29.82 34.18
CA ASP A 136 -26.57 30.57 34.28
C ASP A 136 -26.31 32.09 34.22
N PHE A 137 -26.56 32.70 33.07
CA PHE A 137 -26.35 34.13 32.82
C PHE A 137 -27.38 35.05 33.50
N ASN A 138 -28.47 34.53 34.08
CA ASN A 138 -29.48 35.34 34.77
C ASN A 138 -29.07 35.73 36.22
N LYS A 139 -27.97 35.19 36.75
CA LYS A 139 -27.48 35.54 38.09
C LYS A 139 -26.63 36.80 38.14
N LYS A 140 -26.23 37.37 37.00
CA LYS A 140 -25.50 38.65 36.96
C LYS A 140 -26.49 39.81 36.82
N LYS A 141 -27.37 39.96 37.81
CA LYS A 141 -28.11 41.23 37.98
C LYS A 141 -27.09 42.30 38.36
N VAL A 142 -26.79 43.15 37.40
CA VAL A 142 -26.12 44.44 37.56
C VAL A 142 -26.87 45.23 38.63
N GLY A 143 -26.19 45.65 39.68
CA GLY A 143 -26.79 46.38 40.80
C GLY A 143 -25.77 47.18 41.58
N ASN A 144 -25.71 48.47 41.23
CA ASN A 144 -25.18 49.67 41.89
C ASN A 144 -23.71 49.74 42.32
#